data_AF-A0A1Z8YM79-F1
#
_entry.id   AF-A0A1Z8YM79-F1
#
_cell.length_a   1.000
_cell.length_b   1.000
_cell.length_c   1.000
_cell.angle_alpha   90.00
_cell.angle_beta   90.00
_cell.angle_gamma   90.00
#
_symmetry.space_group_name_H-M   'P 1'
#
loop_
_entity.id
_entity.type
_entity.pdbx_description
1 polymer ?
#
loop_
_entity_poly.entity_id
_entity_poly.type
_entity_poly.pdbx_seq_one_letter_code
_entity_poly.pdbx_strand_id
1 'polypeptide(L)'
;MKMNSTRNMRANRLAPPASLLVLVVSAILVASPRTNAPEVSRHHQVISKLLDEFPYRLGSWVGVDVVLPSAATAILRPNGYVNRRYSQIGKSNDVVLGIIHCEDIRDMDGHYPPRCYPAAGWSQTGEDDIALRIEDSQATMKLYRFQRATQMGLVESKSVVSVFVAPDVGILTSMDSLKKIGDTSLNTSALGVAQIQLVFADELPTGIIQDQANDIFSEFPENTIANFMINPLRIVYPKEATLN
;
A
#
# COMPACT_ATOMS: atom_id res chain seq x y z
N MET A 1 -40.36 -29.02 -57.33
CA MET A 1 -40.17 -28.80 -55.87
C MET A 1 -38.87 -28.01 -55.67
N LYS A 2 -38.93 -26.67 -55.67
CA LYS A 2 -37.78 -25.77 -55.45
C LYS A 2 -38.18 -24.82 -54.33
N MET A 3 -37.59 -24.98 -53.15
CA MET A 3 -37.85 -24.14 -51.98
C MET A 3 -36.57 -23.41 -51.56
N ASN A 4 -36.58 -22.09 -51.75
CA ASN A 4 -36.01 -21.02 -50.92
C ASN A 4 -34.66 -21.28 -50.22
N SER A 5 -33.56 -21.12 -50.95
CA SER A 5 -32.18 -21.01 -50.41
C SER A 5 -31.59 -19.61 -50.65
N THR A 6 -32.29 -18.56 -50.24
CA THR A 6 -31.79 -17.16 -50.38
C THR A 6 -31.87 -16.33 -49.10
N ARG A 7 -32.48 -16.85 -48.02
CA ARG A 7 -32.66 -16.09 -46.77
C ARG A 7 -31.44 -16.09 -45.84
N ASN A 8 -30.49 -17.03 -46.00
CA ASN A 8 -29.37 -17.20 -45.06
C ASN A 8 -28.11 -16.39 -45.40
N MET A 9 -27.97 -15.85 -46.62
CA MET A 9 -26.76 -15.10 -47.01
C MET A 9 -26.68 -13.69 -46.43
N ARG A 10 -27.81 -13.08 -46.06
CA ARG A 10 -27.82 -11.72 -45.48
C ARG A 10 -27.48 -11.71 -43.99
N ALA A 11 -27.84 -12.77 -43.26
CA ALA A 11 -27.54 -12.90 -41.83
C ALA A 11 -26.03 -12.98 -41.55
N ASN A 12 -25.27 -13.71 -42.39
CA ASN A 12 -23.83 -13.88 -42.18
C ASN A 12 -22.98 -12.62 -42.46
N ARG A 13 -23.51 -11.63 -43.18
CA ARG A 13 -22.77 -10.37 -43.46
C ARG A 13 -22.83 -9.36 -42.32
N LEU A 14 -23.84 -9.47 -41.46
CA LEU A 14 -24.02 -8.56 -40.31
C LEU A 14 -23.38 -9.10 -39.02
N ALA A 15 -23.03 -10.39 -38.97
CA ALA A 15 -22.44 -10.98 -37.78
C ALA A 15 -21.08 -10.37 -37.40
N PRO A 16 -20.09 -10.20 -38.30
CA PRO A 16 -18.80 -9.59 -37.92
C PRO A 16 -18.90 -8.17 -37.36
N PRO A 17 -19.62 -7.21 -37.98
CA PRO A 17 -19.73 -5.85 -37.43
C PRO A 17 -20.54 -5.82 -36.13
N ALA A 18 -21.56 -6.67 -35.98
CA ALA A 18 -22.31 -6.77 -34.72
C ALA A 18 -21.44 -7.31 -33.58
N SER A 19 -20.63 -8.36 -33.82
CA SER A 19 -19.69 -8.88 -32.82
C SER A 19 -18.62 -7.86 -32.46
N LEU A 20 -18.08 -7.11 -33.43
CA LEU A 20 -17.14 -6.04 -33.17
C LEU A 20 -17.76 -4.93 -32.33
N LEU A 21 -19.00 -4.50 -32.65
CA LEU A 21 -19.73 -3.51 -31.87
C LEU A 21 -19.95 -3.99 -30.44
N VAL A 22 -20.37 -5.24 -30.24
CA VAL A 22 -20.55 -5.82 -28.90
C VAL A 22 -19.22 -5.86 -28.14
N LEU A 23 -18.11 -6.22 -28.78
CA LEU A 23 -16.80 -6.24 -28.14
C LEU A 23 -16.33 -4.83 -27.78
N VAL A 24 -16.49 -3.85 -28.67
CA VAL A 24 -16.13 -2.45 -28.40
C VAL A 24 -17.00 -1.86 -27.29
N VAL A 25 -18.32 -2.06 -27.35
CA VAL A 25 -19.23 -1.59 -26.30
C VAL A 25 -18.96 -2.29 -24.97
N SER A 26 -18.69 -3.59 -24.97
CA SER A 26 -18.33 -4.33 -23.75
C SER A 26 -16.98 -3.85 -23.21
N ALA A 27 -15.99 -3.64 -24.06
CA ALA A 27 -14.69 -3.07 -23.67
C ALA A 27 -14.88 -1.66 -23.11
N ILE A 28 -15.71 -0.81 -23.71
CA ILE A 28 -16.02 0.52 -23.17
C ILE A 28 -16.76 0.41 -21.85
N LEU A 29 -17.76 -0.47 -21.70
CA LEU A 29 -18.52 -0.61 -20.45
C LEU A 29 -17.70 -1.24 -19.31
N VAL A 30 -16.70 -2.07 -19.64
CA VAL A 30 -15.75 -2.67 -18.69
C VAL A 30 -14.58 -1.73 -18.38
N ALA A 31 -14.10 -0.97 -19.37
CA ALA A 31 -12.99 -0.01 -19.23
C ALA A 31 -13.44 1.36 -18.74
N SER A 32 -14.72 1.70 -18.86
CA SER A 32 -15.28 2.90 -18.24
C SER A 32 -15.11 2.75 -16.73
N PRO A 33 -14.32 3.59 -16.07
CA PRO A 33 -14.15 3.51 -14.62
C PRO A 33 -15.53 3.66 -13.99
N ARG A 34 -16.08 2.56 -13.46
CA ARG A 34 -17.26 2.61 -12.59
C ARG A 34 -16.88 3.11 -11.18
N THR A 35 -15.69 3.68 -11.05
CA THR A 35 -15.25 4.33 -9.84
C THR A 35 -15.97 5.66 -9.75
N ASN A 36 -16.49 5.99 -8.58
CA ASN A 36 -16.92 7.34 -8.25
C ASN A 36 -15.65 8.22 -8.18
N ALA A 37 -15.09 8.54 -9.36
CA ALA A 37 -13.79 9.17 -9.51
C ALA A 37 -13.62 10.42 -8.64
N PRO A 38 -14.64 11.30 -8.48
CA PRO A 38 -14.51 12.45 -7.59
C PRO A 38 -14.27 12.09 -6.12
N GLU A 39 -14.91 11.03 -5.62
CA GLU A 39 -14.82 10.62 -4.21
C GLU A 39 -13.51 9.89 -3.91
N VAL A 40 -13.09 9.02 -4.83
CA VAL A 40 -11.79 8.33 -4.76
C VAL A 40 -10.65 9.36 -4.84
N SER A 41 -10.70 10.29 -5.80
CA SER A 41 -9.69 11.35 -5.91
C SER A 41 -9.68 12.26 -4.68
N ARG A 42 -10.85 12.60 -4.10
CA ARG A 42 -10.90 13.38 -2.86
C ARG A 42 -10.26 12.62 -1.69
N HIS A 43 -10.52 11.33 -1.59
CA HIS A 43 -9.88 10.48 -0.58
C HIS A 43 -8.36 10.46 -0.74
N HIS A 44 -7.84 10.30 -1.95
CA HIS A 44 -6.40 10.35 -2.22
C HIS A 44 -5.79 11.72 -1.89
N GLN A 45 -6.50 12.82 -2.16
CA GLN A 45 -6.07 14.17 -1.77
C GLN A 45 -6.04 14.36 -0.25
N VAL A 46 -7.01 13.83 0.48
CA VAL A 46 -7.03 13.85 1.96
C VAL A 46 -5.82 13.10 2.50
N ILE A 47 -5.52 11.92 1.98
CA ILE A 47 -4.35 11.13 2.38
C ILE A 47 -3.04 11.85 2.04
N SER A 48 -2.93 12.40 0.83
CA SER A 48 -1.75 13.16 0.40
C SER A 48 -1.48 14.32 1.36
N LYS A 49 -2.51 15.12 1.66
CA LYS A 49 -2.41 16.24 2.60
C LYS A 49 -2.05 15.78 4.02
N LEU A 50 -2.65 14.70 4.50
CA LEU A 50 -2.34 14.10 5.81
C LEU A 50 -0.85 13.75 5.92
N LEU A 51 -0.26 13.19 4.86
CA LEU A 51 1.15 12.81 4.83
C LEU A 51 2.07 14.02 4.70
N ASP A 52 1.69 15.04 3.92
CA ASP A 52 2.44 16.31 3.83
C ASP A 52 2.49 17.05 5.17
N GLU A 53 1.39 16.99 5.94
CA GLU A 53 1.27 17.61 7.26
C GLU A 53 1.76 16.71 8.41
N PHE A 54 2.34 15.54 8.10
CA PHE A 54 2.78 14.59 9.12
C PHE A 54 3.82 15.24 10.05
N PRO A 55 3.70 15.12 11.38
CA PRO A 55 4.45 15.93 12.31
C PRO A 55 5.94 15.61 12.30
N TYR A 56 6.79 16.64 12.48
CA TYR A 56 8.23 16.46 12.68
C TYR A 56 8.59 16.05 14.11
N ARG A 57 7.61 16.00 15.01
CA ARG A 57 7.79 15.60 16.41
C ARG A 57 6.72 14.60 16.80
N LEU A 58 7.15 13.44 17.30
CA LEU A 58 6.29 12.37 17.81
C LEU A 58 6.70 12.14 19.26
N GLY A 59 5.97 12.69 20.23
CA GLY A 59 6.37 12.68 21.64
C GLY A 59 7.81 13.17 21.90
N SER A 60 8.68 12.23 22.26
CA SER A 60 10.12 12.43 22.52
C SER A 60 11.05 12.29 21.30
N TRP A 61 10.48 11.99 20.13
CA TRP A 61 11.19 11.81 18.89
C TRP A 61 11.17 13.08 18.04
N VAL A 62 12.32 13.46 17.49
CA VAL A 62 12.46 14.61 16.58
C VAL A 62 12.91 14.09 15.23
N GLY A 63 12.12 14.43 14.21
CA GLY A 63 12.27 13.96 12.85
C GLY A 63 12.97 14.95 11.94
N VAL A 64 13.78 14.44 11.02
CA VAL A 64 14.36 15.17 9.90
C VAL A 64 14.11 14.37 8.63
N ASP A 65 13.59 15.02 7.60
CA ASP A 65 13.30 14.35 6.33
C ASP A 65 14.57 13.74 5.73
N VAL A 66 14.41 12.55 5.16
CA VAL A 66 15.44 11.83 4.42
C VAL A 66 14.97 11.70 2.99
N VAL A 67 15.87 11.98 2.05
CA VAL A 67 15.55 11.87 0.63
C VAL A 67 15.18 10.43 0.30
N LEU A 68 13.97 10.24 -0.24
CA LEU A 68 13.57 8.94 -0.78
C LEU A 68 14.32 8.72 -2.11
N PRO A 69 14.93 7.54 -2.34
CA PRO A 69 15.63 7.28 -3.61
C PRO A 69 14.70 7.49 -4.82
N SER A 70 15.17 8.21 -5.85
CA SER A 70 14.36 8.56 -7.03
C SER A 70 13.83 7.36 -7.81
N ALA A 71 14.52 6.22 -7.75
CA ALA A 71 14.04 4.98 -8.35
C ALA A 71 12.77 4.45 -7.65
N ALA A 72 12.67 4.60 -6.32
CA ALA A 72 11.51 4.16 -5.57
C ALA A 72 10.28 5.04 -5.88
N THR A 73 10.45 6.36 -5.94
CA THR A 73 9.35 7.29 -6.28
C THR A 73 8.88 7.10 -7.73
N ALA A 74 9.79 6.88 -8.66
CA ALA A 74 9.45 6.70 -10.08
C ALA A 74 8.62 5.45 -10.34
N ILE A 75 8.89 4.36 -9.60
CA ILE A 75 8.19 3.08 -9.79
C ILE A 75 6.86 3.07 -9.03
N LEU A 76 6.86 3.46 -7.75
CA LEU A 76 5.68 3.40 -6.89
C LEU A 76 4.63 4.46 -7.20
N ARG A 77 5.03 5.57 -7.85
CA ARG A 77 4.15 6.71 -8.17
C ARG A 77 3.25 7.13 -6.99
N PRO A 78 3.83 7.36 -5.80
CA PRO A 78 3.01 7.63 -4.63
C PRO A 78 2.27 8.97 -4.78
N ASN A 79 1.02 9.03 -4.32
CA ASN A 79 0.28 10.29 -4.20
C ASN A 79 0.62 11.04 -2.91
N GLY A 80 1.27 10.39 -1.95
CA GLY A 80 1.80 11.01 -0.74
C GLY A 80 2.79 10.08 -0.04
N TYR A 81 3.76 10.66 0.65
CA TYR A 81 4.72 9.89 1.43
C TYR A 81 5.33 10.69 2.58
N VAL A 82 5.80 9.96 3.60
CA VAL A 82 6.70 10.42 4.64
C VAL A 82 7.95 9.56 4.56
N ASN A 83 9.13 10.17 4.53
CA ASN A 83 10.38 9.46 4.71
C ASN A 83 11.26 10.28 5.65
N ARG A 84 11.24 9.93 6.94
CA ARG A 84 11.76 10.78 8.00
C ARG A 84 12.56 9.97 9.00
N ARG A 85 13.78 10.44 9.30
CA ARG A 85 14.60 9.88 10.37
C ARG A 85 14.24 10.56 11.68
N TYR A 86 13.73 9.79 12.63
CA TYR A 86 13.44 10.21 13.98
C TYR A 86 14.59 9.81 14.91
N SER A 87 15.07 10.79 15.67
CA SER A 87 16.04 10.60 16.75
C SER A 87 15.35 10.86 18.08
N GLN A 88 15.51 9.96 19.05
CA GLN A 88 14.91 10.15 20.38
C GLN A 88 15.77 11.10 21.21
N ILE A 89 15.16 12.09 21.84
CA ILE A 89 15.88 13.06 22.68
C ILE A 89 16.61 12.33 23.83
N GLY A 90 17.92 12.53 23.91
CA GLY A 90 18.76 11.94 24.97
C GLY A 90 19.16 10.47 24.73
N LYS A 91 18.84 9.88 23.57
CA LYS A 91 19.33 8.55 23.18
C LYS A 91 20.04 8.61 21.83
N SER A 92 20.89 7.62 21.56
CA SER A 92 21.67 7.50 20.32
C SER A 92 20.99 6.67 19.23
N ASN A 93 19.68 6.42 19.35
CA ASN A 93 18.98 5.52 18.47
C ASN A 93 18.15 6.31 17.46
N ASP A 94 18.37 6.01 16.18
CA ASP A 94 17.62 6.58 15.07
C ASP A 94 16.71 5.52 14.46
N VAL A 95 15.49 5.94 14.10
CA VAL A 95 14.53 5.11 13.35
C VAL A 95 14.10 5.89 12.13
N VAL A 96 14.17 5.28 10.94
CA VAL A 96 13.60 5.89 9.74
C VAL A 96 12.17 5.39 9.57
N LEU A 97 11.20 6.31 9.64
CA LEU A 97 9.81 6.08 9.30
C LEU A 97 9.60 6.33 7.81
N GLY A 98 9.18 5.29 7.11
CA GLY A 98 8.64 5.37 5.76
C GLY A 98 7.13 5.15 5.78
N ILE A 99 6.35 6.10 5.28
CA ILE A 99 4.93 5.90 4.96
C ILE A 99 4.79 6.22 3.47
N ILE A 100 4.34 5.27 2.67
CA ILE A 100 4.16 5.47 1.23
C ILE A 100 2.74 5.06 0.89
N HIS A 101 1.96 5.97 0.31
CA HIS A 101 0.64 5.67 -0.20
C HIS A 101 0.63 5.68 -1.73
N CYS A 102 0.04 4.65 -2.32
CA CYS A 102 -0.21 4.52 -3.75
C CYS A 102 -1.72 4.58 -4.02
N GLU A 103 -2.14 5.27 -5.08
CA GLU A 103 -3.57 5.37 -5.47
C GLU A 103 -4.15 4.04 -5.92
N ASP A 104 -3.28 3.14 -6.40
CA ASP A 104 -3.65 1.79 -6.81
C ASP A 104 -2.86 0.74 -6.02
N ILE A 105 -3.57 -0.26 -5.48
CA ILE A 105 -2.96 -1.40 -4.78
C ILE A 105 -1.89 -2.09 -5.65
N ARG A 106 -2.12 -2.15 -6.96
CA ARG A 106 -1.24 -2.85 -7.91
C ARG A 106 0.09 -2.15 -8.10
N ASP A 107 0.17 -0.85 -7.86
CA ASP A 107 1.44 -0.10 -7.91
C ASP A 107 2.39 -0.51 -6.77
N MET A 108 1.86 -1.12 -5.70
CA MET A 108 2.66 -1.69 -4.61
C MET A 108 3.12 -3.13 -4.88
N ASP A 109 2.63 -3.81 -5.93
CA ASP A 109 2.98 -5.22 -6.20
C ASP A 109 4.49 -5.37 -6.42
N GLY A 110 5.10 -6.30 -5.68
CA GLY A 110 6.54 -6.52 -5.71
C GLY A 110 7.38 -5.49 -4.93
N HIS A 111 6.79 -4.45 -4.35
CA HIS A 111 7.51 -3.40 -3.62
C HIS A 111 7.39 -3.55 -2.10
N TYR A 112 8.16 -4.49 -1.55
CA TYR A 112 8.16 -4.79 -0.12
C TYR A 112 9.54 -5.28 0.35
N PRO A 113 9.83 -5.29 1.66
CA PRO A 113 11.20 -5.44 2.13
C PRO A 113 11.94 -6.70 1.61
N PRO A 114 11.35 -7.91 1.63
CA PRO A 114 11.93 -9.12 1.04
C PRO A 114 12.28 -9.06 -0.46
N ARG A 115 11.81 -8.05 -1.20
CA ARG A 115 12.20 -7.81 -2.61
C ARG A 115 13.14 -6.63 -2.76
N CYS A 116 12.80 -5.50 -2.16
CA CYS A 116 13.54 -4.25 -2.34
C CYS A 116 14.95 -4.30 -1.73
N TYR A 117 15.09 -4.88 -0.54
CA TYR A 117 16.40 -4.94 0.12
C TYR A 117 17.37 -5.91 -0.59
N PRO A 118 16.95 -7.12 -0.98
CA PRO A 118 17.77 -7.99 -1.83
C PRO A 118 18.17 -7.38 -3.17
N ALA A 119 17.25 -6.66 -3.83
CA ALA A 119 17.60 -5.93 -5.06
C ALA A 119 18.67 -4.84 -4.83
N ALA A 120 18.77 -4.31 -3.61
CA ALA A 120 19.81 -3.36 -3.18
C ALA A 120 21.06 -4.03 -2.56
N GLY A 121 21.21 -5.35 -2.72
CA GLY A 121 22.37 -6.12 -2.28
C GLY A 121 22.37 -6.53 -0.82
N TRP A 122 21.23 -6.47 -0.13
CA TRP A 122 21.09 -6.98 1.24
C TRP A 122 20.63 -8.44 1.26
N SER A 123 21.16 -9.23 2.19
CA SER A 123 20.71 -10.60 2.43
C SER A 123 19.74 -10.63 3.59
N GLN A 124 18.56 -11.24 3.42
CA GLN A 124 17.63 -11.45 4.52
C GLN A 124 18.17 -12.56 5.44
N THR A 125 18.28 -12.27 6.73
CA THR A 125 18.82 -13.19 7.75
C THR A 125 17.78 -13.70 8.73
N GLY A 126 16.60 -13.04 8.79
CA GLY A 126 15.52 -13.46 9.66
C GLY A 126 14.20 -12.77 9.34
N GLU A 127 13.12 -13.33 9.87
CA GLU A 127 11.76 -12.80 9.83
C GLU A 127 11.05 -13.20 11.12
N ASP A 128 10.37 -12.25 11.78
CA ASP A 128 9.50 -12.49 12.92
C ASP A 128 8.16 -11.76 12.73
N ASP A 129 7.16 -12.17 13.51
CA ASP A 129 5.95 -11.40 13.75
C ASP A 129 6.08 -10.66 15.08
N ILE A 130 5.76 -9.36 15.09
CA ILE A 130 5.70 -8.55 16.31
C ILE A 130 4.30 -7.98 16.50
N ALA A 131 3.85 -7.89 17.75
CA ALA A 131 2.57 -7.30 18.10
C ALA A 131 2.78 -5.82 18.44
N LEU A 132 2.16 -4.94 17.65
CA LEU A 132 2.16 -3.50 17.91
C LEU A 132 0.77 -3.03 18.32
N ARG A 133 0.75 -2.05 19.22
CA ARG A 133 -0.46 -1.32 19.59
C ARG A 133 -0.60 -0.13 18.66
N ILE A 134 -1.69 -0.10 17.93
CA ILE A 134 -2.08 0.99 17.04
C ILE A 134 -3.40 1.52 17.57
N GLU A 135 -3.38 2.73 18.12
CA GLU A 135 -4.52 3.31 18.82
C GLU A 135 -5.04 2.33 19.91
N ASP A 136 -6.30 1.93 19.83
CA ASP A 136 -6.95 0.97 20.75
C ASP A 136 -6.88 -0.50 20.28
N SER A 137 -6.24 -0.75 19.13
CA SER A 137 -6.16 -2.07 18.52
C SER A 137 -4.77 -2.68 18.62
N GLN A 138 -4.70 -4.01 18.70
CA GLN A 138 -3.46 -4.74 18.46
C GLN A 138 -3.39 -5.16 17.00
N ALA A 139 -2.22 -4.95 16.39
CA ALA A 139 -1.92 -5.36 15.04
C ALA A 139 -0.63 -6.16 15.02
N THR A 140 -0.64 -7.26 14.27
CA THR A 140 0.59 -7.99 13.95
C THR A 140 1.29 -7.27 12.81
N MET A 141 2.60 -7.04 12.94
CA MET A 141 3.47 -6.54 11.88
C MET A 141 4.59 -7.53 11.59
N LYS A 142 5.17 -7.43 10.39
CA LYS A 142 6.35 -8.21 10.01
C LYS A 142 7.62 -7.48 10.39
N LEU A 143 8.53 -8.18 11.06
CA LEU A 143 9.89 -7.73 11.31
C LEU A 143 10.85 -8.54 10.43
N TYR A 144 11.49 -7.88 9.47
CA TYR A 144 12.53 -8.46 8.63
C TYR A 144 13.91 -8.04 9.12
N ARG A 145 14.88 -8.95 9.05
CA ARG A 145 16.30 -8.65 9.31
C ARG A 145 17.13 -8.85 8.07
N PHE A 146 18.03 -7.91 7.84
CA PHE A 146 18.90 -7.87 6.68
C PHE A 146 20.34 -7.62 7.10
N GLN A 147 21.27 -8.17 6.33
CA GLN A 147 22.71 -7.91 6.48
C GLN A 147 23.35 -7.69 5.11
N ARG A 148 24.43 -6.89 5.07
CA ARG A 148 25.21 -6.66 3.87
C ARG A 148 26.68 -6.47 4.23
N ALA A 149 27.57 -7.15 3.50
CA ALA A 149 28.99 -6.88 3.58
C ALA A 149 29.35 -5.65 2.73
N THR A 150 30.08 -4.71 3.32
CA THR A 150 30.64 -3.55 2.62
C THR A 150 31.92 -3.94 1.87
N GLN A 151 32.39 -3.06 0.98
CA GLN A 151 33.66 -3.25 0.27
C GLN A 151 34.88 -3.37 1.21
N MET A 152 34.77 -2.81 2.43
CA MET A 152 35.81 -2.89 3.46
C MET A 152 35.70 -4.15 4.34
N GLY A 153 34.75 -5.05 4.04
CA GLY A 153 34.52 -6.28 4.82
C GLY A 153 33.73 -6.07 6.11
N LEU A 154 33.27 -4.84 6.40
CA LEU A 154 32.37 -4.58 7.53
C LEU A 154 30.97 -5.13 7.20
N VAL A 155 30.33 -5.78 8.16
CA VAL A 155 28.94 -6.22 8.04
C VAL A 155 28.03 -5.13 8.58
N GLU A 156 27.16 -4.61 7.72
CA GLU A 156 26.04 -3.76 8.10
C GLU A 156 24.82 -4.62 8.36
N SER A 157 24.06 -4.32 9.40
CA SER A 157 22.77 -4.95 9.70
C SER A 157 21.64 -3.94 9.55
N LYS A 158 20.42 -4.42 9.40
CA LYS A 158 19.22 -3.59 9.37
C LYS A 158 18.01 -4.40 9.79
N SER A 159 17.17 -3.79 10.62
CA SER A 159 15.85 -4.35 10.95
C SER A 159 14.77 -3.48 10.35
N VAL A 160 13.75 -4.11 9.76
CA VAL A 160 12.65 -3.43 9.06
C VAL A 160 11.34 -3.97 9.56
N VAL A 161 10.60 -3.17 10.32
CA VAL A 161 9.20 -3.45 10.64
C VAL A 161 8.36 -2.94 9.47
N SER A 162 7.44 -3.74 8.97
CA SER A 162 6.61 -3.37 7.82
C SER A 162 5.18 -3.87 7.96
N VAL A 163 4.25 -3.06 7.46
CA VAL A 163 2.83 -3.37 7.36
C VAL A 163 2.22 -2.71 6.13
N PHE A 164 1.12 -3.27 5.63
CA PHE A 164 0.25 -2.61 4.66
C PHE A 164 -1.09 -2.27 5.30
N VAL A 165 -1.66 -1.15 4.88
CA VAL A 165 -3.00 -0.72 5.30
C VAL A 165 -3.80 -0.40 4.05
N ALA A 166 -4.95 -1.05 3.89
CA ALA A 166 -5.83 -0.88 2.74
C ALA A 166 -7.29 -0.69 3.17
N PRO A 167 -8.08 0.10 2.41
CA PRO A 167 -9.50 0.30 2.68
C PRO A 167 -10.31 -1.00 2.70
N ASP A 168 -11.33 -1.07 3.57
CA ASP A 168 -12.22 -2.23 3.81
C ASP A 168 -11.55 -3.52 4.31
N VAL A 169 -10.23 -3.63 4.21
CA VAL A 169 -9.46 -4.81 4.60
C VAL A 169 -8.73 -4.57 5.91
N GLY A 170 -8.28 -3.34 6.15
CA GLY A 170 -7.51 -2.97 7.32
C GLY A 170 -6.04 -3.32 7.16
N ILE A 171 -5.47 -3.93 8.19
CA ILE A 171 -4.03 -4.21 8.28
C ILE A 171 -3.70 -5.56 7.63
N LEU A 172 -2.66 -5.54 6.79
CA LEU A 172 -2.14 -6.70 6.07
C LEU A 172 -0.64 -6.83 6.31
N THR A 173 -0.19 -8.06 6.54
CA THR A 173 1.22 -8.38 6.79
C THR A 173 1.91 -9.08 5.63
N SER A 174 1.18 -9.42 4.55
CA SER A 174 1.74 -10.16 3.43
C SER A 174 1.40 -9.52 2.09
N MET A 175 2.37 -9.55 1.17
CA MET A 175 2.19 -9.10 -0.21
C MET A 175 1.20 -10.00 -0.95
N ASP A 176 1.16 -11.30 -0.66
CA ASP A 176 0.23 -12.23 -1.30
C ASP A 176 -1.24 -11.89 -0.98
N SER A 177 -1.53 -11.50 0.26
CA SER A 177 -2.86 -11.00 0.64
C SER A 177 -3.20 -9.71 -0.11
N LEU A 178 -2.25 -8.76 -0.16
CA LEU A 178 -2.43 -7.49 -0.85
C LEU A 178 -2.70 -7.68 -2.34
N LYS A 179 -1.91 -8.53 -2.99
CA LYS A 179 -2.06 -8.89 -4.41
C LYS A 179 -3.43 -9.50 -4.69
N LYS A 180 -3.84 -10.48 -3.86
CA LYS A 180 -5.17 -11.11 -4.01
C LYS A 180 -6.30 -10.09 -3.97
N ILE A 181 -6.20 -9.06 -3.13
CA ILE A 181 -7.19 -7.98 -3.04
C ILE A 181 -7.16 -7.12 -4.32
N GLY A 182 -5.97 -6.72 -4.76
CA GLY A 182 -5.78 -5.96 -6.00
C GLY A 182 -6.35 -6.67 -7.23
N ASP A 183 -6.21 -8.00 -7.29
CA ASP A 183 -6.69 -8.84 -8.40
C ASP A 183 -8.21 -9.10 -8.34
N THR A 184 -8.84 -9.02 -7.16
CA THR A 184 -10.25 -9.39 -6.98
C THR A 184 -11.21 -8.29 -7.46
N SER A 185 -10.85 -7.01 -7.33
CA SER A 185 -11.77 -5.90 -7.59
C SER A 185 -11.05 -4.65 -8.07
N LEU A 186 -11.41 -4.18 -9.28
CA LEU A 186 -10.93 -2.90 -9.83
C LEU A 186 -11.31 -1.70 -8.96
N ASN A 187 -12.49 -1.75 -8.33
CA ASN A 187 -12.94 -0.67 -7.44
C ASN A 187 -12.16 -0.66 -6.13
N THR A 188 -11.73 -1.83 -5.64
CA THR A 188 -10.97 -1.94 -4.38
C THR A 188 -9.52 -1.57 -4.60
N SER A 189 -8.91 -2.03 -5.70
CA SER A 189 -7.54 -1.64 -6.06
C SER A 189 -7.39 -0.14 -6.21
N ALA A 190 -8.37 0.53 -6.85
CA ALA A 190 -8.36 1.98 -7.05
C ALA A 190 -8.54 2.81 -5.76
N LEU A 191 -8.82 2.19 -4.59
CA LEU A 191 -8.83 2.93 -3.32
C LEU A 191 -7.42 3.15 -2.78
N GLY A 192 -6.44 2.38 -3.26
CA GLY A 192 -5.04 2.52 -2.89
C GLY A 192 -4.61 1.67 -1.71
N VAL A 193 -3.35 1.85 -1.33
CA VAL A 193 -2.71 1.16 -0.20
C VAL A 193 -1.62 2.05 0.39
N ALA A 194 -1.54 2.07 1.72
CA ALA A 194 -0.38 2.57 2.44
C ALA A 194 0.56 1.41 2.83
N GLN A 195 1.86 1.58 2.63
CA GLN A 195 2.90 0.78 3.28
C GLN A 195 3.56 1.63 4.35
N ILE A 196 3.62 1.11 5.58
CA ILE A 196 4.30 1.77 6.70
C ILE A 196 5.50 0.90 7.08
N GLN A 197 6.68 1.53 7.18
CA GLN A 197 7.93 0.90 7.54
C GLN A 197 8.65 1.68 8.64
N LEU A 198 9.19 0.96 9.63
CA LEU A 198 10.19 1.48 10.55
C LEU A 198 11.51 0.75 10.30
N VAL A 199 12.55 1.51 9.98
CA VAL A 199 13.87 0.98 9.64
C VAL A 199 14.87 1.37 10.72
N PHE A 200 15.51 0.36 11.30
CA PHE A 200 16.52 0.48 12.35
C PHE A 200 17.89 0.16 11.75
N ALA A 201 18.89 0.99 12.05
CA ALA A 201 20.23 0.90 11.45
C ALA A 201 21.07 -0.29 11.96
N ASP A 202 20.65 -0.94 13.05
CA ASP A 202 21.39 -2.02 13.70
C ASP A 202 20.51 -3.26 13.95
N GLU A 203 21.18 -4.38 14.23
CA GLU A 203 20.51 -5.58 14.71
C GLU A 203 20.16 -5.43 16.20
N LEU A 204 18.95 -4.94 16.44
CA LEU A 204 18.39 -4.81 17.77
C LEU A 204 17.59 -6.08 18.15
N PRO A 205 17.56 -6.45 19.45
CA PRO A 205 16.64 -7.46 19.96
C PRO A 205 15.18 -7.12 19.64
N THR A 206 14.37 -8.13 19.33
CA THR A 206 12.94 -7.99 18.97
C THR A 206 12.16 -7.15 19.98
N GLY A 207 12.39 -7.37 21.29
CA GLY A 207 11.71 -6.59 22.33
C GLY A 207 12.00 -5.09 22.26
N ILE A 208 13.26 -4.70 22.01
CA ILE A 208 13.64 -3.30 21.87
C ILE A 208 12.99 -2.68 20.62
N ILE A 209 12.97 -3.41 19.50
CA ILE A 209 12.31 -2.97 18.27
C ILE A 209 10.81 -2.79 18.50
N GLN A 210 10.16 -3.75 19.15
CA GLN A 210 8.74 -3.70 19.46
C GLN A 210 8.41 -2.51 20.38
N ASP A 211 9.21 -2.26 21.41
CA ASP A 211 9.02 -1.13 22.32
C ASP A 211 9.17 0.22 21.60
N GLN A 212 10.23 0.38 20.78
CA GLN A 212 10.45 1.61 20.02
C GLN A 212 9.37 1.82 18.95
N ALA A 213 8.92 0.74 18.30
CA ALA A 213 7.82 0.81 17.35
C ALA A 213 6.52 1.22 18.05
N ASN A 214 6.18 0.61 19.19
CA ASN A 214 5.01 1.00 19.98
C ASN A 214 5.07 2.46 20.43
N ASP A 215 6.23 2.93 20.88
CA ASP A 215 6.44 4.34 21.27
C ASP A 215 6.12 5.27 20.09
N ILE A 216 6.72 5.02 18.92
CA ILE A 216 6.47 5.81 17.69
C ILE A 216 5.01 5.75 17.24
N PHE A 217 4.41 4.56 17.14
CA PHE A 217 3.02 4.40 16.68
C PHE A 217 2.00 5.02 17.65
N SER A 218 2.30 5.04 18.95
CA SER A 218 1.42 5.65 19.95
C SER A 218 1.34 7.17 19.86
N GLU A 219 2.32 7.79 19.20
CA GLU A 219 2.44 9.23 19.00
C GLU A 219 1.95 9.68 17.62
N PHE A 220 1.47 8.76 16.78
CA PHE A 220 0.90 9.11 15.48
C PHE A 220 -0.31 10.05 15.66
N PRO A 221 -0.52 11.02 14.74
CA PRO A 221 -1.72 11.84 14.78
C PRO A 221 -2.97 10.97 14.77
N GLU A 222 -3.98 11.37 15.56
CA GLU A 222 -5.24 10.64 15.67
C GLU A 222 -5.84 10.33 14.30
N ASN A 223 -6.34 9.12 14.13
CA ASN A 223 -6.98 8.65 12.91
C ASN A 223 -6.05 8.55 11.69
N THR A 224 -4.73 8.73 11.79
CA THR A 224 -3.83 8.60 10.64
C THR A 224 -4.02 7.26 9.95
N ILE A 225 -3.98 6.18 10.74
CA ILE A 225 -4.10 4.82 10.22
C ILE A 225 -5.56 4.52 9.85
N ALA A 226 -6.52 5.00 10.65
CA ALA A 226 -7.94 4.87 10.34
C ALA A 226 -8.28 5.51 8.98
N ASN A 227 -7.70 6.66 8.61
CA ASN A 227 -7.91 7.30 7.32
C ASN A 227 -7.47 6.43 6.14
N PHE A 228 -6.42 5.63 6.28
CA PHE A 228 -6.03 4.66 5.24
C PHE A 228 -6.99 3.47 5.11
N MET A 229 -7.84 3.24 6.11
CA MET A 229 -8.83 2.16 6.11
C MET A 229 -10.21 2.59 5.61
N ILE A 230 -10.47 3.91 5.49
CA ILE A 230 -11.77 4.42 5.07
C ILE A 230 -12.03 4.06 3.61
N ASN A 231 -13.14 3.38 3.35
CA ASN A 231 -13.69 3.28 2.00
C ASN A 231 -14.64 4.46 1.73
N PRO A 232 -14.23 5.46 0.92
CA PRO A 232 -15.07 6.63 0.64
C PRO A 232 -16.39 6.26 -0.07
N LEU A 233 -16.43 5.14 -0.79
CA LEU A 233 -17.60 4.71 -1.54
C LEU A 233 -18.72 4.22 -0.61
N ARG A 234 -18.39 3.67 0.57
CA ARG A 234 -19.40 3.24 1.56
C ARG A 234 -20.06 4.40 2.29
N ILE A 235 -19.36 5.54 2.40
CA ILE A 235 -19.91 6.75 3.03
C ILE A 235 -20.96 7.39 2.11
N VAL A 236 -20.65 7.49 0.82
CA VAL A 236 -21.52 8.16 -0.16
C VAL A 236 -22.65 7.25 -0.62
N TYR A 237 -22.37 5.96 -0.78
CA TYR A 237 -23.34 4.94 -1.14
C TYR A 237 -23.38 3.90 -0.03
N PRO A 238 -24.01 4.21 1.12
CA PRO A 238 -24.31 3.18 2.08
C PRO A 238 -25.09 2.11 1.32
N LYS A 239 -24.61 0.87 1.30
CA LYS A 239 -25.43 -0.24 0.82
C LYS A 239 -26.75 -0.09 1.56
N GLU A 240 -27.85 0.16 0.84
CA GLU A 240 -29.17 0.01 1.42
C GLU A 240 -29.14 -1.33 2.12
N ALA A 241 -29.36 -1.32 3.44
CA ALA A 241 -29.43 -2.53 4.23
C ALA A 241 -30.43 -3.42 3.51
N THR A 242 -29.93 -4.42 2.78
CA THR A 242 -30.77 -5.39 2.11
C THR A 242 -31.53 -6.06 3.23
N LEU A 243 -32.78 -5.63 3.39
CA LEU A 243 -33.84 -6.30 4.12
C LEU A 243 -33.78 -7.77 3.71
N ASN A 244 -33.25 -8.60 4.59
CA ASN A 244 -33.41 -10.05 4.64
C ASN A 244 -33.36 -10.45 6.11
#